data_AF-A0A1J0TM76-F1
#
_entry.id   AF-A0A1J0TM76-F1
#
_cell.length_a   1.000
_cell.length_b   1.000
_cell.length_c   1.000
_cell.angle_alpha   90.00
_cell.angle_beta   90.00
_cell.angle_gamma   90.00
#
_symmetry.space_group_name_H-M   'P 1'
#
loop_
_entity.id
_entity.type
_entity.pdbx_description
1 polymer ?
#
loop_
_entity_poly.entity_id
_entity_poly.type
_entity_poly.pdbx_seq_one_letter_code
_entity_poly.pdbx_strand_id
1 'polypeptide(L)'
;MSDSQNITDLPDWAQKHIRDLRAEAAENRQALKDATTERDQLRTSLHEKAAAAALEGVRSLMADPEDLTRFVDAAELVGDDGAPDPAKYEAKAKELIESKPHLAAQRGRNFGSPVGGAGRSGNAVGGERPRIADTDAQIAAGQQDFVSYVRGSS
;
A
#
# COMPACT_ATOMS: atom_id res chain seq x y z
N MET A 1 -12.18 19.14 54.11
CA MET A 1 -12.24 20.39 53.35
C MET A 1 -10.95 20.46 52.57
N SER A 2 -11.01 20.27 51.25
CA SER A 2 -9.81 20.38 50.41
C SER A 2 -9.55 21.87 50.20
N ASP A 3 -8.46 22.38 50.74
CA ASP A 3 -7.96 23.72 50.43
C ASP A 3 -7.56 23.76 48.96
N SER A 4 -8.47 24.21 48.11
CA SER A 4 -8.17 24.53 46.71
C SER A 4 -7.36 25.82 46.69
N GLN A 5 -6.03 25.72 46.88
CA GLN A 5 -5.13 26.85 46.67
C GLN A 5 -5.26 27.31 45.21
N ASN A 6 -5.70 28.55 45.01
CA ASN A 6 -5.81 29.11 43.67
C ASN A 6 -4.40 29.41 43.13
N ILE A 7 -4.18 29.14 41.85
CA ILE A 7 -2.89 29.42 41.19
C ILE A 7 -2.50 30.90 41.32
N THR A 8 -3.48 31.79 41.47
CA THR A 8 -3.29 33.24 41.63
C THR A 8 -2.66 33.63 42.96
N ASP A 9 -2.67 32.74 43.95
CA ASP A 9 -2.15 33.01 45.30
C ASP A 9 -0.66 32.65 45.41
N LEU A 10 -0.07 32.10 44.35
CA LEU A 10 1.34 31.73 44.27
C LEU A 10 2.21 32.91 43.80
N PRO A 11 3.51 32.93 44.12
CA PRO A 11 4.46 33.90 43.54
C PRO A 11 4.49 33.84 42.01
N ASP A 12 4.70 34.97 41.34
CA ASP A 12 4.65 35.08 39.87
C ASP A 12 5.54 34.07 39.13
N TRP A 13 6.74 33.78 39.66
CA TRP A 13 7.65 32.79 39.08
C TRP A 13 7.03 31.39 39.07
N ALA A 14 6.30 31.02 40.13
CA ALA A 14 5.63 29.73 40.25
C ALA A 14 4.39 29.67 39.36
N GLN A 15 3.63 30.76 39.27
CA GLN A 15 2.50 30.85 38.33
C GLN A 15 2.96 30.67 36.88
N LYS A 16 4.06 31.33 36.50
CA LYS A 16 4.65 31.20 35.17
C LYS A 16 5.06 29.75 34.91
N HIS A 17 5.82 29.15 35.82
CA HIS A 17 6.27 27.77 35.65
C HIS A 17 5.12 26.77 35.52
N ILE A 18 4.04 26.93 36.29
CA ILE A 18 2.84 26.08 36.15
C ILE A 18 2.14 26.29 34.81
N ARG A 19 2.08 27.53 34.29
CA ARG A 19 1.53 27.79 32.95
C ARG A 19 2.39 27.13 31.86
N ASP A 20 3.71 27.24 31.97
CA ASP A 20 4.66 26.64 31.03
C ASP A 20 4.52 25.11 31.03
N LEU A 21 4.49 24.47 32.21
CA LEU A 21 4.26 23.03 32.35
C LEU A 21 2.89 22.58 31.81
N ARG A 22 1.85 23.39 31.98
CA ARG A 22 0.52 23.10 31.42
C ARG A 22 0.51 23.22 29.90
N ALA A 23 1.22 24.20 29.34
CA ALA A 23 1.39 24.34 27.90
C ALA A 23 2.14 23.14 27.32
N GLU A 24 3.29 22.77 27.90
CA GLU A 24 4.08 21.61 27.50
C GLU A 24 3.26 20.30 27.62
N ALA A 25 2.52 20.11 28.70
CA ALA A 25 1.65 18.95 28.85
C ALA A 25 0.51 18.92 27.81
N ALA A 26 -0.02 20.08 27.41
CA ALA A 26 -1.04 20.17 26.37
C ALA A 26 -0.46 19.83 25.00
N GLU A 27 0.73 20.36 24.67
CA GLU A 27 1.48 20.05 23.45
C GLU A 27 1.81 18.56 23.37
N ASN A 28 2.30 17.96 24.45
CA ASN A 28 2.61 16.53 24.50
C ASN A 28 1.35 15.65 24.30
N ARG A 29 0.21 16.04 24.88
CA ARG A 29 -1.06 15.33 24.65
C ARG A 29 -1.52 15.44 23.19
N GLN A 30 -1.31 16.59 22.57
CA GLN A 30 -1.65 16.79 21.17
C GLN A 30 -0.75 15.95 20.26
N ALA A 31 0.57 16.03 20.46
CA ALA A 31 1.54 15.24 19.73
C ALA A 31 1.28 13.73 19.84
N LEU A 32 0.89 13.24 21.03
CA LEU A 32 0.52 11.84 21.21
C LEU A 32 -0.71 11.46 20.39
N LYS A 33 -1.74 12.29 20.36
CA LYS A 33 -2.95 12.05 19.55
C LYS A 33 -2.63 12.00 18.07
N ASP A 34 -1.81 12.94 17.61
CA ASP A 34 -1.43 13.04 16.20
C ASP A 34 -0.61 11.79 15.82
N ALA A 35 0.38 11.41 16.62
CA ALA A 35 1.17 10.19 16.41
C ALA A 35 0.32 8.90 16.43
N THR A 36 -0.69 8.81 17.32
CA THR A 36 -1.61 7.65 17.30
C THR A 36 -2.46 7.62 16.03
N THR A 37 -2.92 8.79 15.56
CA THR A 37 -3.72 8.90 14.34
C THR A 37 -2.90 8.51 13.12
N GLU A 38 -1.68 9.02 13.01
CA GLU A 38 -0.75 8.67 11.93
C GLU A 38 -0.41 7.18 11.93
N ARG A 39 -0.11 6.60 13.10
CA ARG A 39 0.15 5.16 13.22
C ARG A 39 -1.04 4.34 12.72
N ASP A 40 -2.25 4.71 13.12
CA ASP A 40 -3.44 3.96 12.74
C ASP A 40 -3.74 4.10 11.25
N GLN A 41 -3.53 5.28 10.66
CA GLN A 41 -3.61 5.49 9.20
C GLN A 41 -2.58 4.64 8.45
N LEU A 42 -1.33 4.60 8.92
CA LEU A 42 -0.27 3.79 8.31
C LEU A 42 -0.57 2.29 8.40
N ARG A 43 -1.10 1.83 9.53
CA ARG A 43 -1.53 0.44 9.71
C ARG A 43 -2.62 0.06 8.70
N THR A 44 -3.64 0.90 8.54
CA THR A 44 -4.69 0.69 7.55
C THR A 44 -4.13 0.65 6.14
N SER A 45 -3.28 1.62 5.76
CA SER A 45 -2.69 1.66 4.42
C SER A 45 -1.79 0.46 4.11
N LEU A 46 -1.00 0.00 5.09
CA LEU A 46 -0.18 -1.20 4.93
C LEU A 46 -1.03 -2.45 4.80
N HIS A 47 -2.09 -2.57 5.60
CA HIS A 47 -3.01 -3.69 5.52
C HIS A 47 -3.72 -3.75 4.15
N GLU A 48 -4.21 -2.63 3.65
CA GLU A 48 -4.83 -2.54 2.32
C GLU A 48 -3.85 -2.94 1.20
N LYS A 49 -2.60 -2.45 1.26
CA LYS A 49 -1.56 -2.82 0.28
C LYS A 49 -1.19 -4.30 0.36
N ALA A 50 -1.08 -4.85 1.56
CA ALA A 50 -0.79 -6.27 1.76
C ALA A 50 -1.93 -7.16 1.22
N ALA A 51 -3.18 -6.79 1.49
CA ALA A 51 -4.34 -7.50 0.95
C ALA A 51 -4.39 -7.43 -0.58
N ALA A 52 -4.14 -6.25 -1.17
CA ALA A 52 -4.07 -6.09 -2.62
C ALA A 52 -2.93 -6.93 -3.24
N ALA A 53 -1.76 -6.98 -2.62
CA ALA A 53 -0.64 -7.81 -3.07
C ALA A 53 -0.95 -9.31 -2.98
N ALA A 54 -1.63 -9.75 -1.92
CA ALA A 54 -2.07 -11.13 -1.77
C ALA A 54 -3.11 -11.52 -2.85
N LEU A 55 -4.06 -10.62 -3.15
CA LEU A 55 -5.04 -10.81 -4.22
C LEU A 55 -4.40 -10.85 -5.61
N GLU A 56 -3.39 -10.01 -5.88
CA GLU A 56 -2.65 -10.06 -7.15
C GLU A 56 -1.92 -11.40 -7.32
N GLY A 57 -1.41 -11.99 -6.23
CA GLY A 57 -0.77 -13.32 -6.24
C GLY A 57 -1.69 -14.43 -6.74
N VAL A 58 -2.99 -14.37 -6.45
CA VAL A 58 -3.98 -15.38 -6.86
C VAL A 58 -4.62 -15.10 -8.22
N ARG A 59 -4.28 -13.99 -8.87
CA ARG A 59 -4.83 -13.61 -10.19
C ARG A 59 -4.54 -14.61 -11.30
N SER A 60 -3.46 -15.38 -11.17
CA SER A 60 -3.16 -16.46 -12.10
C SER A 60 -4.02 -17.72 -11.91
N LEU A 61 -4.71 -17.82 -10.76
CA LEU A 61 -5.54 -18.95 -10.35
C LEU A 61 -7.03 -18.67 -10.56
N MET A 62 -7.49 -17.47 -10.23
CA MET A 62 -8.91 -17.09 -10.27
C MET A 62 -9.21 -16.09 -11.39
N ALA A 63 -10.41 -16.16 -11.97
CA ALA A 63 -10.88 -15.20 -12.97
C ALA A 63 -11.08 -13.80 -12.37
N ASP A 64 -11.60 -13.74 -11.14
CA ASP A 64 -11.72 -12.52 -10.33
C ASP A 64 -11.19 -12.82 -8.92
N PRO A 65 -10.01 -12.28 -8.53
CA PRO A 65 -9.46 -12.43 -7.18
C PRO A 65 -10.38 -11.90 -6.08
N GLU A 66 -11.20 -10.88 -6.35
CA GLU A 66 -12.09 -10.30 -5.33
C GLU A 66 -13.22 -11.27 -4.92
N ASP A 67 -13.56 -12.24 -5.75
CA ASP A 67 -14.54 -13.27 -5.38
C ASP A 67 -14.06 -14.10 -4.19
N LEU A 68 -12.74 -14.19 -3.96
CA LEU A 68 -12.20 -14.88 -2.79
C LEU A 68 -12.73 -14.29 -1.48
N THR A 69 -12.76 -12.95 -1.37
CA THR A 69 -13.23 -12.26 -0.17
C THR A 69 -14.75 -12.28 -0.01
N ARG A 70 -15.49 -12.66 -1.06
CA ARG A 70 -16.95 -12.87 -1.01
C ARG A 70 -17.34 -14.26 -0.52
N PHE A 71 -16.47 -15.25 -0.71
CA PHE A 71 -16.77 -16.66 -0.40
C PHE A 71 -15.98 -17.23 0.78
N VAL A 72 -14.88 -16.59 1.17
CA VAL A 72 -14.04 -16.99 2.29
C VAL A 72 -14.08 -15.89 3.35
N ASP A 73 -14.21 -16.28 4.62
CA ASP A 73 -14.16 -15.35 5.74
C ASP A 73 -12.78 -14.65 5.78
N ALA A 74 -12.78 -13.34 5.98
CA ALA A 74 -11.57 -12.55 6.12
C ALA A 74 -10.67 -13.11 7.23
N ALA A 75 -11.23 -13.65 8.32
CA ALA A 75 -10.45 -14.25 9.41
C ALA A 75 -9.61 -15.46 8.96
N GLU A 76 -10.03 -16.18 7.92
CA GLU A 76 -9.28 -17.32 7.38
C GLU A 76 -8.13 -16.91 6.45
N LEU A 77 -8.16 -15.68 5.95
CA LEU A 77 -7.18 -15.15 4.99
C LEU A 77 -6.01 -14.42 5.68
N VAL A 78 -6.10 -14.28 6.99
CA VAL A 78 -5.19 -13.47 7.80
C VAL A 78 -4.30 -14.39 8.64
N GLY A 79 -3.03 -14.01 8.82
CA GLY A 79 -2.05 -14.69 9.66
C GLY A 79 -2.31 -14.52 11.15
N ASP A 80 -1.51 -15.18 11.98
CA ASP A 80 -1.61 -15.10 13.45
C ASP A 80 -1.31 -13.69 13.98
N ASP A 81 -0.63 -12.88 13.18
CA ASP A 81 -0.30 -11.48 13.44
C ASP A 81 -1.41 -10.50 13.05
N GLY A 82 -2.52 -11.00 12.47
CA GLY A 82 -3.59 -10.16 11.97
C GLY A 82 -3.29 -9.50 10.62
N ALA A 83 -2.20 -9.87 9.93
CA ALA A 83 -1.87 -9.38 8.60
C ALA A 83 -2.36 -10.34 7.50
N PRO A 84 -2.72 -9.85 6.30
CA PRO A 84 -3.08 -10.71 5.17
C PRO A 84 -1.93 -11.68 4.83
N ASP A 85 -2.23 -12.98 4.77
CA ASP A 85 -1.23 -14.03 4.54
C ASP A 85 -1.33 -14.58 3.11
N PRO A 86 -0.39 -14.24 2.19
CA PRO A 86 -0.45 -14.68 0.80
C PRO A 86 -0.57 -16.21 0.62
N ALA A 87 0.01 -17.00 1.53
CA ALA A 87 -0.06 -18.45 1.45
C ALA A 87 -1.48 -18.97 1.74
N LYS A 88 -2.19 -18.34 2.70
CA LYS A 88 -3.59 -18.65 2.99
C LYS A 88 -4.50 -18.24 1.84
N TYR A 89 -4.25 -17.06 1.23
CA TYR A 89 -4.99 -16.63 0.03
C TYR A 89 -4.84 -17.65 -1.10
N GLU A 90 -3.63 -18.12 -1.39
CA GLU A 90 -3.39 -19.11 -2.44
C GLU A 90 -4.05 -20.46 -2.14
N ALA A 91 -3.94 -20.95 -0.90
CA ALA A 91 -4.56 -22.20 -0.48
C ALA A 91 -6.08 -22.15 -0.60
N LYS A 92 -6.70 -21.07 -0.10
CA LYS A 92 -8.15 -20.87 -0.15
C LYS A 92 -8.66 -20.63 -1.57
N ALA A 93 -7.89 -19.95 -2.42
CA ALA A 93 -8.22 -19.83 -3.83
C ALA A 93 -8.29 -21.19 -4.52
N LYS A 94 -7.34 -22.10 -4.25
CA LYS A 94 -7.35 -23.47 -4.81
C LYS A 94 -8.57 -24.27 -4.32
N GLU A 95 -8.85 -24.26 -3.02
CA GLU A 95 -10.03 -24.91 -2.43
C GLU A 95 -11.34 -24.36 -3.04
N LEU A 96 -11.43 -23.04 -3.22
CA LEU A 96 -12.58 -22.40 -3.83
C LEU A 96 -12.74 -22.78 -5.30
N ILE A 97 -11.65 -22.88 -6.06
CA ILE A 97 -11.69 -23.33 -7.46
C ILE A 97 -12.13 -24.79 -7.56
N GLU A 98 -11.69 -25.66 -6.66
CA GLU A 98 -12.11 -27.06 -6.63
C GLU A 98 -13.63 -27.19 -6.39
N SER A 99 -14.18 -26.38 -5.47
CA SER A 99 -15.62 -26.35 -5.20
C SER A 99 -16.43 -25.61 -6.28
N LYS A 100 -15.83 -24.60 -6.92
CA LYS A 100 -16.45 -23.73 -7.94
C LYS A 100 -15.54 -23.57 -9.15
N PRO A 101 -15.48 -24.58 -10.04
CA PRO A 101 -14.55 -24.56 -11.19
C PRO A 101 -14.78 -23.41 -12.17
N HIS A 102 -15.96 -22.80 -12.17
CA HIS A 102 -16.27 -21.65 -13.02
C HIS A 102 -15.54 -20.36 -12.59
N LEU A 103 -15.03 -20.30 -11.36
CA LEU A 103 -14.22 -19.19 -10.85
C LEU A 103 -12.74 -19.32 -11.21
N ALA A 104 -12.31 -20.47 -11.72
CA ALA A 104 -10.94 -20.66 -12.17
C ALA A 104 -10.59 -19.69 -13.29
N ALA A 105 -9.37 -19.16 -13.27
CA ALA A 105 -8.81 -18.41 -14.38
C ALA A 105 -8.88 -19.31 -15.63
N GLN A 106 -9.61 -18.87 -16.65
CA GLN A 106 -9.63 -19.56 -17.93
C GLN A 106 -8.27 -19.38 -18.59
N ARG A 107 -7.36 -20.32 -18.34
CA ARG A 107 -6.08 -20.41 -19.06
C ARG A 107 -6.39 -20.60 -20.55
N GLY A 108 -6.29 -19.51 -21.32
CA GLY A 108 -6.24 -19.57 -22.77
C GLY A 108 -7.49 -20.14 -23.45
N ARG A 109 -8.71 -19.72 -23.06
CA ARG A 109 -9.69 -19.51 -24.14
C ARG A 109 -9.24 -18.28 -24.90
N ASN A 110 -8.31 -18.53 -25.83
CA ASN A 110 -8.31 -17.83 -27.10
C ASN A 110 -9.77 -17.82 -27.56
N PHE A 111 -10.49 -16.73 -27.29
CA PHE A 111 -11.54 -16.32 -28.18
C PHE A 111 -10.82 -16.17 -29.51
N GLY A 112 -10.90 -17.22 -30.33
CA GLY A 112 -10.49 -17.13 -31.72
C GLY A 112 -11.07 -15.84 -32.24
N SER A 113 -10.22 -14.97 -32.76
CA SER A 113 -10.70 -13.86 -33.56
C SER A 113 -11.76 -14.42 -34.51
N PRO A 114 -13.01 -13.92 -34.49
CA PRO A 114 -13.96 -14.34 -35.49
C PRO A 114 -13.34 -14.00 -36.84
N VAL A 115 -13.03 -15.06 -37.58
CA VAL A 115 -12.83 -15.02 -39.02
C VAL A 115 -14.06 -14.30 -39.59
N GLY A 116 -13.86 -13.09 -40.11
CA GLY A 116 -14.92 -12.35 -40.82
C GLY A 116 -15.22 -10.95 -40.28
N GLY A 117 -14.22 -10.08 -40.25
CA GLY A 117 -14.43 -8.63 -40.11
C GLY A 117 -13.68 -7.91 -41.23
N ALA A 118 -14.38 -7.63 -42.31
CA ALA A 118 -13.83 -7.03 -43.52
C ALA A 118 -13.14 -5.68 -43.27
N GLY A 119 -11.97 -5.52 -43.91
CA GLY A 119 -11.54 -4.28 -44.55
C GLY A 119 -11.50 -3.01 -43.70
N ARG A 120 -10.34 -2.73 -43.10
CA ARG A 120 -9.85 -1.34 -43.05
C ARG A 120 -8.37 -1.30 -43.36
N SER A 121 -8.08 -1.23 -44.66
CA SER A 121 -6.88 -0.60 -45.17
C SER A 121 -6.86 0.85 -44.71
N GLY A 122 -5.81 1.24 -43.98
CA GLY A 122 -5.71 2.59 -43.45
C GLY A 122 -4.36 2.82 -42.78
N ASN A 123 -3.38 3.14 -43.62
CA ASN A 123 -2.09 3.77 -43.32
C ASN A 123 -1.16 3.12 -42.30
N ALA A 124 -0.09 2.52 -42.85
CA ALA A 124 1.21 2.45 -42.21
C ALA A 124 1.74 3.88 -41.97
N VAL A 125 1.54 4.43 -40.77
CA VAL A 125 2.32 5.56 -40.29
C VAL A 125 3.40 4.96 -39.39
N GLY A 126 4.60 4.84 -39.95
CA GLY A 126 5.80 4.47 -39.24
C GLY A 126 6.06 5.46 -38.10
N GLY A 127 6.04 4.95 -36.88
CA GLY A 127 6.63 5.57 -35.71
C GLY A 127 7.45 4.49 -35.03
N GLU A 128 8.76 4.60 -35.17
CA GLU A 128 9.75 3.75 -34.51
C GLU A 128 9.46 3.79 -33.00
N ARG A 129 8.97 2.68 -32.43
CA ARG A 129 8.85 2.58 -30.98
C ARG A 129 10.26 2.67 -30.40
N PRO A 130 10.58 3.61 -29.50
CA PRO A 130 11.88 3.63 -28.86
C PRO A 130 12.06 2.29 -28.16
N ARG A 131 13.11 1.56 -28.55
CA ARG A 131 13.53 0.34 -27.89
C ARG A 131 13.70 0.68 -26.41
N ILE A 132 13.10 -0.13 -25.55
CA ILE A 132 13.28 -0.11 -24.11
C ILE A 132 14.77 0.03 -23.86
N ALA A 133 15.18 1.22 -23.39
CA ALA A 133 16.56 1.47 -23.03
C ALA A 133 16.92 0.45 -21.95
N ASP A 134 18.03 -0.24 -22.18
CA ASP A 134 18.61 -1.20 -21.25
C ASP A 134 18.68 -0.53 -19.87
N THR A 135 17.83 -0.99 -18.96
CA THR A 135 17.56 -0.30 -17.69
C THR A 135 18.84 -0.27 -16.84
N ASP A 136 19.68 -1.28 -17.02
CA ASP A 136 20.99 -1.39 -16.39
C ASP A 136 21.97 -0.33 -16.92
N ALA A 137 21.89 -0.01 -18.22
CA ALA A 137 22.70 1.06 -18.81
C ALA A 137 22.28 2.45 -18.31
N GLN A 138 20.98 2.67 -18.08
CA GLN A 138 20.48 3.93 -17.48
C GLN A 138 20.89 4.08 -16.02
N ILE A 139 20.84 3.00 -15.24
CA ILE A 139 21.27 3.00 -13.84
C ILE A 139 22.78 3.27 -13.76
N ALA A 140 23.59 2.64 -14.62
CA ALA A 140 25.03 2.86 -14.68
C ALA A 140 25.38 4.31 -15.07
N ALA A 141 24.68 4.90 -16.04
CA ALA A 141 24.87 6.29 -16.44
C ALA A 141 24.54 7.26 -15.29
N GLY A 142 23.41 7.08 -14.61
CA GLY A 142 23.01 7.94 -13.48
C GLY A 142 23.98 7.89 -12.30
N GLN A 143 24.61 6.73 -12.05
CA GLN A 143 25.64 6.61 -11.01
C GLN A 143 26.91 7.37 -11.35
N GLN A 144 27.33 7.38 -12.62
CA GLN A 144 28.52 8.14 -13.04
C GLN A 144 28.29 9.65 -13.02
N ASP A 145 27.10 10.11 -13.38
CA ASP A 145 26.73 11.53 -13.28
C ASP A 145 26.73 12.01 -11.82
N PHE A 146 26.20 11.20 -10.90
CA PHE A 146 26.22 11.51 -9.47
C PHE A 146 27.65 11.60 -8.91
N VAL A 147 28.52 10.64 -9.25
CA VAL A 147 29.93 10.64 -8.82
C VAL A 147 30.68 11.85 -9.38
N SER A 148 30.38 12.24 -10.62
CA SER A 148 30.98 13.42 -11.26
C SER A 148 30.52 14.73 -10.61
N TYR A 149 29.25 14.83 -10.23
CA TYR A 149 28.72 15.98 -9.51
C TYR A 149 29.36 16.14 -8.12
N VAL A 150 29.50 15.04 -7.37
CA VAL A 150 30.08 15.05 -6.01
C VAL A 150 31.59 15.34 -6.02
N ARG A 151 32.32 14.98 -7.09
CA ARG A 151 33.75 15.30 -7.23
C ARG A 151 34.04 16.62 -7.91
N GLY A 152 33.08 17.18 -8.67
CA GLY A 152 33.22 18.46 -9.35
C GLY A 152 32.78 19.67 -8.49
N SER A 153 32.21 19.44 -7.31
CA SER A 153 31.72 20.49 -6.42
C SER A 153 32.73 20.96 -5.36
N SER A 154 34.03 20.91 -5.66
CA SER A 154 35.12 21.40 -4.81
C SER A 154 36.03 22.36 -5.56
#